data_AF-A0A0M4MUD3-F1
#
_entry.id   AF-A0A0M4MUD3-F1
#
_cell.length_a   1.000
_cell.length_b   1.000
_cell.length_c   1.000
_cell.angle_alpha   90.00
_cell.angle_beta   90.00
_cell.angle_gamma   90.00
#
_symmetry.space_group_name_H-M   'P 1'
#
loop_
_entity.id
_entity.type
_entity.pdbx_description
1 polymer ?
#
loop_
_entity_poly.entity_id
_entity_poly.type
_entity_poly.pdbx_seq_one_letter_code
_entity_poly.pdbx_strand_id
1 'polypeptide(L)'
;MKQNVIKALAAGALVMTAASPWQAVAQDEGGEALSQEEQVDNGLKNFGYIAGLSRGCVAESQQVAFERDVLDMHASISRLLGVDRAFLFSAAFGYGTSVAVETENCAEILRQYEKRSAKFRNAAQGG
;
A
#
# COMPACT_ATOMS: atom_id res chain seq x y z
N MET A 1 47.59 3.12 -4.50
CA MET A 1 48.64 3.61 -5.40
C MET A 1 48.40 3.09 -6.81
N LYS A 2 48.00 3.97 -7.74
CA LYS A 2 48.46 4.07 -9.14
C LYS A 2 47.48 4.96 -9.91
N GLN A 3 47.94 6.18 -10.14
CA GLN A 3 47.39 7.15 -11.08
C GLN A 3 47.45 6.57 -12.49
N ASN A 4 46.50 6.96 -13.35
CA ASN A 4 46.77 7.13 -14.78
C ASN A 4 46.01 8.34 -15.29
N VAL A 5 46.81 9.35 -15.64
CA VAL A 5 46.45 10.60 -16.30
C VAL A 5 46.70 10.39 -17.78
N ILE A 6 45.73 10.62 -18.67
CA ILE A 6 46.01 11.02 -20.06
C ILE A 6 45.01 12.09 -20.50
N LYS A 7 45.56 13.26 -20.80
CA LYS A 7 44.93 14.44 -21.37
C LYS A 7 44.48 14.17 -22.82
N ALA A 8 43.36 14.75 -23.22
CA ALA A 8 43.15 15.17 -24.60
C ALA A 8 42.52 16.57 -24.60
N LEU A 9 43.32 17.56 -24.98
CA LEU A 9 42.83 18.83 -25.50
C LEU A 9 42.19 18.55 -26.86
N ALA A 10 40.99 19.06 -27.08
CA ALA A 10 40.49 19.34 -28.42
C ALA A 10 39.89 20.74 -28.41
N ALA A 11 40.53 21.63 -29.15
CA ALA A 11 40.13 22.98 -29.42
C ALA A 11 38.95 23.02 -30.40
N GLY A 12 38.10 24.04 -30.24
CA GLY A 12 37.44 24.72 -31.35
C GLY A 12 36.21 24.05 -31.94
N ALA A 13 35.03 24.57 -31.60
CA ALA A 13 34.05 25.06 -32.57
C ALA A 13 32.94 25.80 -31.80
N LEU A 14 33.00 27.13 -31.85
CA LEU A 14 31.91 27.99 -31.42
C LEU A 14 30.81 27.90 -32.50
N VAL A 15 29.79 27.08 -32.27
CA VAL A 15 28.57 27.08 -33.10
C VAL A 15 27.46 27.67 -32.25
N MET A 16 27.20 28.96 -32.47
CA MET A 16 25.92 29.57 -32.11
C MET A 16 24.88 29.07 -33.14
N THR A 17 24.04 28.13 -32.74
CA THR A 17 22.79 27.81 -33.46
C THR A 17 21.63 27.87 -32.47
N ALA A 18 20.76 28.83 -32.76
CA ALA A 18 19.37 29.02 -32.34
C ALA A 18 18.84 28.16 -31.17
N ALA A 19 18.45 28.86 -30.10
CA ALA A 19 17.57 28.35 -29.08
C ALA A 19 16.22 27.92 -29.70
N SER A 20 16.05 26.61 -29.89
CA SER A 20 14.74 25.97 -29.97
C SER A 20 14.56 25.13 -28.72
N PRO A 21 13.65 25.48 -27.79
CA PRO A 21 13.37 24.64 -26.64
C PRO A 21 12.46 23.49 -27.07
N TRP A 22 12.98 22.56 -27.85
CA TRP A 22 12.47 21.20 -27.89
C TRP A 22 13.39 20.36 -27.03
N GLN A 23 13.15 20.48 -25.72
CA GLN A 23 13.74 19.58 -24.75
C GLN A 23 13.10 18.21 -24.93
N ALA A 24 13.96 17.28 -25.33
CA ALA A 24 13.96 15.86 -25.04
C ALA A 24 12.72 15.33 -24.28
N VAL A 25 11.98 14.45 -24.95
CA VAL A 25 11.20 13.41 -24.28
C VAL A 25 12.17 12.57 -23.44
N ALA A 26 12.30 12.94 -22.16
CA ALA A 26 12.91 12.08 -21.17
C ALA A 26 12.10 10.79 -21.10
N GLN A 27 12.83 9.68 -21.05
CA GLN A 27 12.33 8.33 -21.14
C GLN A 27 11.21 8.10 -20.13
N ASP A 28 10.12 7.55 -20.66
CA ASP A 28 9.02 6.96 -19.94
C ASP A 28 9.53 5.79 -19.08
N GLU A 29 9.78 6.07 -17.81
CA GLU A 29 9.62 5.11 -16.71
C GLU A 29 8.50 5.63 -15.78
N GLY A 30 7.38 6.04 -16.38
CA GLY A 30 6.25 6.70 -15.73
C GLY A 30 5.35 5.75 -14.95
N GLY A 31 5.90 5.05 -13.96
CA GLY A 31 5.10 4.61 -12.83
C GLY A 31 4.87 5.81 -11.92
N GLU A 32 3.82 6.59 -12.15
CA GLU A 32 3.48 7.73 -11.27
C GLU A 32 3.33 7.20 -9.83
N ALA A 33 4.22 7.62 -8.94
CA ALA A 33 4.16 7.20 -7.54
C ALA A 33 2.83 7.70 -6.94
N LEU A 34 2.03 6.77 -6.39
CA LEU A 34 0.74 7.10 -5.82
C LEU A 34 0.86 8.21 -4.77
N SER A 35 -0.13 9.10 -4.72
CA SER A 35 -0.21 10.08 -3.64
C SER A 35 -0.27 9.38 -2.27
N GLN A 36 0.16 10.07 -1.21
CA GLN A 36 0.10 9.52 0.14
C GLN A 36 -1.35 9.13 0.53
N GLU A 37 -2.33 9.93 0.13
CA GLU A 37 -3.75 9.64 0.39
C GLU A 37 -4.19 8.36 -0.31
N GLU A 38 -3.81 8.19 -1.57
CA GLU A 38 -4.16 6.99 -2.33
C GLU A 38 -3.47 5.74 -1.76
N GLN A 39 -2.23 5.86 -1.29
CA GLN A 39 -1.55 4.76 -0.59
C GLN A 39 -2.29 4.35 0.70
N VAL A 40 -2.78 5.33 1.48
CA VAL A 40 -3.58 5.07 2.68
C VAL A 40 -4.88 4.37 2.31
N ASP A 41 -5.61 4.89 1.32
CA ASP A 41 -6.91 4.37 0.91
C ASP A 41 -6.78 2.95 0.33
N ASN A 42 -5.79 2.69 -0.51
CA ASN A 42 -5.50 1.35 -1.03
C ASN A 42 -5.03 0.40 0.09
N GLY A 43 -4.29 0.92 1.07
CA GLY A 43 -3.94 0.19 2.28
C GLY A 43 -5.17 -0.26 3.08
N LEU A 44 -6.14 0.64 3.27
CA LEU A 44 -7.39 0.38 3.98
C LEU A 44 -8.30 -0.59 3.23
N LYS A 45 -8.44 -0.44 1.91
CA LYS A 45 -9.17 -1.40 1.06
C LYS A 45 -8.58 -2.80 1.18
N ASN A 46 -7.27 -2.93 1.06
CA ASN A 46 -6.59 -4.22 1.18
C ASN A 46 -6.73 -4.80 2.60
N PHE A 47 -6.63 -3.95 3.62
CA PHE A 47 -6.79 -4.40 5.00
C PHE A 47 -8.21 -4.92 5.27
N GLY A 48 -9.24 -4.18 4.84
CA GLY A 48 -10.63 -4.61 4.95
C GLY A 48 -10.87 -5.91 4.19
N TYR A 49 -10.37 -6.01 2.95
CA TYR A 49 -10.51 -7.22 2.14
C TYR A 49 -9.92 -8.46 2.82
N ILE A 50 -8.67 -8.38 3.31
CA ILE A 50 -8.02 -9.49 4.03
C ILE A 50 -8.76 -9.85 5.32
N ALA A 51 -9.31 -8.86 6.05
CA ALA A 51 -10.14 -9.11 7.21
C ALA A 51 -11.42 -9.89 6.83
N GLY A 52 -12.04 -9.55 5.69
CA GLY A 52 -13.20 -10.25 5.16
C GLY A 52 -12.89 -11.69 4.75
N LEU A 53 -11.76 -11.93 4.08
CA LEU A 53 -11.31 -13.29 3.75
C LEU A 53 -11.03 -14.11 5.02
N SER A 54 -10.38 -13.49 6.01
CA SER A 54 -10.03 -14.13 7.29
C SER A 54 -11.25 -14.61 8.05
N ARG A 55 -12.38 -13.90 7.92
CA ARG A 55 -13.66 -14.30 8.50
C ARG A 55 -14.16 -15.65 7.99
N GLY A 56 -13.83 -16.03 6.75
CA GLY A 56 -14.11 -17.34 6.18
C GLY A 56 -13.13 -18.45 6.62
N CYS A 57 -12.00 -18.07 7.22
CA CYS A 57 -10.94 -19.00 7.65
C CYS A 57 -10.94 -19.32 9.15
N VAL A 58 -11.71 -18.59 9.95
CA VAL A 58 -11.85 -18.87 11.39
C VAL A 58 -12.96 -19.90 11.64
N ALA A 59 -12.80 -20.69 12.71
CA ALA A 59 -13.83 -21.63 13.13
C ALA A 59 -15.13 -20.90 13.49
N GLU A 60 -16.28 -21.55 13.32
CA GLU A 60 -17.60 -20.96 13.60
C GLU A 60 -17.70 -20.38 15.02
N SER A 61 -17.13 -21.09 16.01
CA SER A 61 -17.09 -20.65 17.41
C SER A 61 -16.25 -19.38 17.65
N GLN A 62 -15.36 -19.01 16.73
CA GLN A 62 -14.48 -17.84 16.83
C GLN A 62 -15.02 -16.62 16.06
N GLN A 63 -16.03 -16.82 15.23
CA GLN A 63 -16.54 -15.81 14.29
C GLN A 63 -16.99 -14.53 14.98
N VAL A 64 -17.76 -14.64 16.07
CA VAL A 64 -18.25 -13.47 16.81
C VAL A 64 -17.11 -12.68 17.41
N ALA A 65 -16.11 -13.35 18.00
CA ALA A 65 -14.95 -12.68 18.58
C ALA A 65 -14.13 -11.96 17.49
N PHE A 66 -13.96 -12.59 16.33
CA PHE A 66 -13.29 -12.00 15.17
C PHE A 66 -14.04 -10.77 14.65
N GLU A 67 -15.36 -10.84 14.47
CA GLU A 67 -16.16 -9.71 14.00
C GLU A 67 -16.12 -8.52 14.96
N ARG A 68 -16.11 -8.78 16.28
CA ARG A 68 -15.93 -7.72 17.27
C ARG A 68 -14.56 -7.04 17.15
N ASP A 69 -13.50 -7.81 16.90
CA ASP A 69 -12.18 -7.27 16.67
C ASP A 69 -12.13 -6.37 15.41
N VAL A 70 -12.82 -6.77 14.34
CA VAL A 70 -12.96 -5.96 13.11
C VAL A 70 -13.76 -4.68 13.37
N LEU A 71 -14.80 -4.72 14.21
CA LEU A 71 -15.54 -3.53 14.63
C LEU A 71 -14.66 -2.57 15.44
N ASP A 72 -13.78 -3.09 16.30
CA ASP A 72 -12.81 -2.27 17.03
C ASP A 72 -11.78 -1.63 16.07
N MET A 73 -11.35 -2.35 15.03
CA MET A 73 -10.54 -1.76 13.94
C MET A 73 -11.28 -0.62 13.25
N HIS A 74 -12.54 -0.81 12.85
CA HIS A 74 -13.37 0.24 12.27
C HIS A 74 -13.41 1.47 13.18
N ALA A 75 -13.71 1.28 14.48
CA ALA A 75 -13.81 2.38 15.43
C ALA A 75 -12.48 3.15 15.57
N SER A 76 -11.35 2.44 15.54
CA SER A 76 -10.02 3.04 15.56
C SER A 76 -9.72 3.81 14.27
N ILE A 77 -10.05 3.27 13.09
CA ILE A 77 -9.88 3.95 11.81
C ILE A 77 -10.74 5.21 11.77
N SER A 78 -12.01 5.12 12.19
CA SER A 78 -12.92 6.28 12.27
C SER A 78 -12.34 7.41 13.10
N ARG A 79 -11.73 7.10 14.26
CA ARG A 79 -11.10 8.11 15.14
C ARG A 79 -9.84 8.72 14.55
N LEU A 80 -8.98 7.91 13.91
CA LEU A 80 -7.66 8.35 13.46
C LEU A 80 -7.67 8.98 12.05
N LEU A 81 -8.52 8.46 11.16
CA LEU A 81 -8.48 8.73 9.73
C LEU A 81 -9.82 9.24 9.17
N GLY A 82 -10.87 9.29 9.99
CA GLY A 82 -12.20 9.75 9.61
C GLY A 82 -13.14 8.64 9.12
N VAL A 83 -14.43 8.96 9.08
CA VAL A 83 -15.52 8.00 8.80
C VAL A 83 -15.48 7.49 7.35
N ASP A 84 -15.12 8.32 6.38
CA ASP A 84 -15.06 7.91 4.96
C ASP A 84 -14.02 6.79 4.74
N ARG A 85 -12.88 6.89 5.42
CA ARG A 85 -11.81 5.88 5.39
C ARG A 85 -12.19 4.62 6.17
N ALA A 86 -12.94 4.75 7.26
CA ALA A 86 -13.52 3.60 7.94
C ALA A 86 -14.59 2.89 7.09
N PHE A 87 -15.36 3.65 6.30
CA PHE A 87 -16.29 3.10 5.32
C PHE A 87 -15.57 2.33 4.21
N LEU A 88 -14.46 2.87 3.67
CA LEU A 88 -13.63 2.15 2.69
C LEU A 88 -13.15 0.79 3.22
N PHE A 89 -12.64 0.75 4.45
CA PHE A 89 -12.28 -0.51 5.13
C PHE A 89 -13.47 -1.46 5.24
N SER A 90 -14.61 -0.96 5.72
CA SER A 90 -15.81 -1.77 5.97
C SER A 90 -16.44 -2.33 4.70
N ALA A 91 -16.46 -1.54 3.62
CA ALA A 91 -16.94 -1.96 2.31
C ALA A 91 -16.06 -3.08 1.74
N ALA A 92 -14.74 -2.95 1.86
CA ALA A 92 -13.80 -4.00 1.44
C ALA A 92 -13.91 -5.26 2.32
N PHE A 93 -14.15 -5.11 3.62
CA PHE A 93 -14.47 -6.23 4.51
C PHE A 93 -15.72 -6.98 4.05
N GLY A 94 -16.82 -6.26 3.80
CA GLY A 94 -18.06 -6.85 3.29
C GLY A 94 -17.83 -7.61 1.97
N TYR A 95 -17.05 -7.05 1.05
CA TYR A 95 -16.64 -7.75 -0.17
C TYR A 95 -15.82 -9.01 0.12
N GLY A 96 -14.83 -8.95 1.02
CA GLY A 96 -14.03 -10.12 1.39
C GLY A 96 -14.86 -11.26 1.99
N THR A 97 -15.93 -10.94 2.74
CA THR A 97 -16.82 -11.97 3.31
C THR A 97 -17.68 -12.70 2.28
N SER A 98 -17.87 -12.15 1.08
CA SER A 98 -18.63 -12.80 0.01
C SER A 98 -17.77 -13.69 -0.89
N VAL A 99 -16.45 -13.63 -0.74
CA VAL A 99 -15.50 -14.45 -1.52
C VAL A 99 -15.35 -15.82 -0.87
N ALA A 100 -15.55 -16.88 -1.65
CA ALA A 100 -15.24 -18.24 -1.23
C ALA A 100 -13.72 -18.42 -1.08
N VAL A 101 -13.29 -18.92 0.07
CA VAL A 101 -11.87 -19.14 0.38
C VAL A 101 -11.58 -20.63 0.43
N GLU A 102 -10.65 -21.07 -0.41
CA GLU A 102 -10.12 -22.43 -0.36
C GLU A 102 -9.30 -22.64 0.93
N THR A 103 -9.51 -23.78 1.60
CA THR A 103 -8.89 -24.06 2.91
C THR A 103 -7.36 -24.00 2.88
N GLU A 104 -6.74 -24.35 1.77
CA GLU A 104 -5.28 -24.27 1.56
C GLU A 104 -4.71 -22.85 1.67
N ASN A 105 -5.52 -21.82 1.40
CA ASN A 105 -5.11 -20.42 1.47
C ASN A 105 -5.27 -19.82 2.87
N CYS A 106 -6.00 -20.48 3.78
CA CYS A 106 -6.37 -19.90 5.05
C CYS A 106 -5.19 -19.59 5.97
N ALA A 107 -4.16 -20.43 5.98
CA ALA A 107 -2.97 -20.17 6.79
C ALA A 107 -2.27 -18.86 6.39
N GLU A 108 -2.16 -18.60 5.09
CA GLU A 108 -1.54 -17.38 4.59
C GLU A 108 -2.43 -16.15 4.83
N ILE A 109 -3.74 -16.27 4.58
CA ILE A 109 -4.71 -15.18 4.79
C ILE A 109 -4.70 -14.73 6.26
N LEU A 110 -4.79 -15.67 7.19
CA LEU A 110 -4.77 -15.36 8.63
C LEU A 110 -3.44 -14.73 9.06
N ARG A 111 -2.31 -15.20 8.53
CA ARG A 111 -0.99 -14.60 8.78
C ARG A 111 -0.90 -13.16 8.27
N GLN A 112 -1.46 -12.89 7.08
CA GLN A 112 -1.49 -11.52 6.55
C GLN A 112 -2.39 -10.61 7.39
N TYR A 113 -3.55 -11.10 7.82
CA TYR A 113 -4.44 -10.35 8.70
C TYR A 113 -3.78 -10.01 10.03
N GLU A 114 -3.15 -10.99 10.68
CA GLU A 114 -2.45 -10.78 11.95
C GLU A 114 -1.33 -9.73 11.80
N LYS A 115 -0.49 -9.87 10.77
CA LYS A 115 0.59 -8.91 10.49
C LYS A 115 0.06 -7.49 10.28
N ARG A 116 -1.02 -7.32 9.53
CA ARG A 116 -1.61 -5.99 9.25
C ARG A 116 -2.27 -5.41 10.50
N SER A 117 -3.03 -6.22 11.23
CA SER A 117 -3.72 -5.82 12.45
C SER A 117 -2.74 -5.40 13.54
N ALA A 118 -1.66 -6.17 13.74
CA ALA A 118 -0.61 -5.82 14.68
C ALA A 118 0.08 -4.49 14.29
N LYS A 119 0.44 -4.33 13.00
CA LYS A 119 1.02 -3.07 12.51
C LYS A 119 0.10 -1.87 12.74
N PHE A 120 -1.19 -2.02 12.45
CA PHE A 120 -2.17 -0.96 12.64
C PHE A 120 -2.33 -0.60 14.12
N ARG A 121 -2.49 -1.59 15.01
CA ARG A 121 -2.63 -1.34 16.44
C ARG A 121 -1.40 -0.69 17.06
N ASN A 122 -0.20 -1.08 16.62
CA ASN A 122 1.02 -0.47 17.10
C ASN A 122 1.10 1.01 16.66
N ALA A 123 0.71 1.32 15.42
CA ALA A 123 0.65 2.70 14.96
C ALA A 123 -0.44 3.53 15.68
N ALA A 124 -1.58 2.91 16.00
CA ALA A 124 -2.72 3.57 16.64
C ALA A 124 -2.48 3.93 18.13
N GLN A 125 -1.57 3.24 18.81
CA GLN A 125 -1.26 3.47 20.23
C GLN A 125 -0.26 4.62 20.48
N GLY A 126 0.20 5.29 19.42
CA GLY A 126 1.30 6.26 19.49
C GLY A 126 2.63 5.54 19.37
N GLY A 127 3.31 5.75 18.24
CA GLY A 127 4.66 5.26 18.00
C GLY A 127 5.70 5.87 18.94
#